data_AF-A0A946UJU8-F1
#
_entry.id   AF-A0A946UJU8-F1
#
_cell.length_a   1.000
_cell.length_b   1.000
_cell.length_c   1.000
_cell.angle_alpha   90.00
_cell.angle_beta   90.00
_cell.angle_gamma   90.00
#
_symmetry.space_group_name_H-M   'P 1'
#
loop_
_entity.id
_entity.type
_entity.pdbx_description
1 polymer ?
#
loop_
_entity_poly.entity_id
_entity_poly.type
_entity_poly.pdbx_seq_one_letter_code
_entity_poly.pdbx_strand_id
1 'polypeptide(L)'
;MKWLDQITENTSRSIAQRTSRRGFLGKVAGLLAGGAASVPLLPVARADEHSNPHPVESGDVNSCDYWRYCAIDGFLCGCCGGSMNSCPPGTEMSPITWIGTCENPEDGKSYIISYNDCCGKSSCGNCLCMRSEGDRPVYRPNQSNDLNWCLGTKSNVYNCSTAIVIGTALDK
;
A
#
# COMPACT_ATOMS: atom_id res chain seq x y z
N MET A 1 -7.68 -61.64 9.11
CA MET A 1 -7.06 -60.31 9.25
C MET A 1 -5.64 -60.36 9.84
N LYS A 2 -4.86 -61.44 9.64
CA LYS A 2 -3.51 -61.57 10.24
C LYS A 2 -2.41 -60.85 9.45
N TRP A 3 -2.64 -60.59 8.17
CA TRP A 3 -1.69 -59.94 7.27
C TRP A 3 -1.48 -58.46 7.57
N LEU A 4 -2.54 -57.75 7.97
CA LEU A 4 -2.44 -56.35 8.40
C LEU A 4 -1.64 -56.22 9.71
N ASP A 5 -1.86 -57.12 10.66
CA ASP A 5 -1.10 -57.14 11.92
C ASP A 5 0.39 -57.40 11.65
N GLN A 6 0.69 -58.33 10.73
CA GLN A 6 2.06 -58.71 10.42
C GLN A 6 2.81 -57.64 9.62
N ILE A 7 2.12 -56.93 8.72
CA ILE A 7 2.68 -55.73 8.07
C ILE A 7 2.93 -54.65 9.12
N THR A 8 1.97 -54.39 9.99
CA THR A 8 2.07 -53.32 11.00
C THR A 8 3.18 -53.61 11.99
N GLU A 9 3.37 -54.87 12.39
CA GLU A 9 4.48 -55.27 13.25
C GLU A 9 5.83 -55.09 12.54
N ASN A 10 5.95 -55.58 11.31
CA ASN A 10 7.20 -55.49 10.56
C ASN A 10 7.58 -54.03 10.24
N THR A 11 6.62 -53.19 9.90
CA THR A 11 6.86 -51.76 9.66
C THR A 11 7.22 -51.04 10.96
N SER A 12 6.51 -51.30 12.06
CA SER A 12 6.79 -50.69 13.36
C SER A 12 8.19 -51.08 13.87
N ARG A 13 8.58 -52.35 13.77
CA ARG A 13 9.93 -52.82 14.13
C ARG A 13 11.00 -52.20 13.23
N SER A 14 10.75 -52.13 11.92
CA SER A 14 11.69 -51.52 10.96
C SER A 14 11.89 -50.03 11.23
N ILE A 15 10.83 -49.28 11.54
CA ILE A 15 10.91 -47.86 11.93
C ILE A 15 11.69 -47.72 13.23
N ALA A 16 11.40 -48.54 14.25
CA ALA A 16 12.11 -48.48 15.52
C ALA A 16 13.61 -48.82 15.39
N GLN A 17 13.97 -49.75 14.50
CA GLN A 17 15.36 -50.16 14.28
C GLN A 17 16.14 -49.18 13.39
N ARG A 18 15.47 -48.50 12.45
CA ARG A 18 16.12 -47.65 11.43
C ARG A 18 15.98 -46.15 11.69
N THR A 19 15.16 -45.73 12.65
CA THR A 19 14.99 -44.31 13.00
C THR A 19 15.63 -44.01 14.36
N SER A 20 16.65 -43.15 14.35
CA SER A 20 17.19 -42.57 15.57
C SER A 20 16.48 -41.24 15.85
N ARG A 21 16.22 -40.94 17.14
CA ARG A 21 15.61 -39.66 17.57
C ARG A 21 16.32 -38.44 16.96
N ARG A 22 17.66 -38.51 16.83
CA ARG A 22 18.47 -37.43 16.25
C ARG A 22 18.31 -37.30 14.73
N GLY A 23 18.16 -38.43 14.02
CA GLY A 23 17.96 -38.45 12.57
C GLY A 23 16.55 -38.00 12.16
N PHE A 24 15.54 -38.34 12.96
CA PHE A 24 14.17 -37.87 12.74
C PHE A 24 14.06 -36.35 12.95
N LEU A 25 14.58 -35.84 14.07
CA LEU A 25 14.59 -34.39 14.34
C LEU A 25 15.38 -33.62 13.28
N GLY A 26 16.51 -34.15 12.81
CA GLY A 26 17.29 -33.53 11.73
C GLY A 26 16.52 -33.45 10.40
N LYS A 27 15.76 -34.50 10.03
CA LYS A 27 14.93 -34.48 8.80
C LYS A 27 13.74 -33.54 8.91
N VAL A 28 13.06 -33.52 10.06
CA VAL A 28 11.95 -32.58 10.31
C VAL A 28 12.45 -31.14 10.31
N ALA A 29 13.56 -30.85 10.99
CA ALA A 29 14.19 -29.53 10.98
C ALA A 29 14.62 -29.10 9.57
N GLY A 30 15.20 -30.03 8.78
CA GLY A 30 15.57 -29.76 7.39
C GLY A 30 14.37 -29.46 6.48
N LEU A 31 13.24 -30.15 6.66
CA LEU A 31 12.00 -29.88 5.93
C LEU A 31 11.40 -28.52 6.29
N LEU A 32 11.41 -28.15 7.57
CA LEU A 32 10.92 -26.85 8.03
C LEU A 32 11.80 -25.69 7.54
N ALA A 33 13.12 -25.84 7.62
CA ALA A 33 14.06 -24.84 7.12
C ALA A 33 14.03 -24.73 5.59
N GLY A 34 13.91 -25.86 4.89
CA GLY A 34 13.77 -25.89 3.43
C GLY A 34 12.47 -25.27 2.93
N GLY A 35 11.36 -25.48 3.65
CA GLY A 35 10.06 -24.85 3.34
C GLY A 35 10.05 -23.33 3.56
N ALA A 36 10.85 -22.81 4.49
CA ALA A 36 11.01 -21.37 4.68
C ALA A 36 11.75 -20.69 3.51
N ALA A 37 12.63 -21.41 2.81
CA ALA A 37 13.34 -20.88 1.64
C ALA A 37 12.46 -20.75 0.38
N SER A 38 11.29 -21.41 0.34
CA SER A 38 10.31 -21.23 -0.75
C SER A 38 9.31 -20.10 -0.49
N VAL A 39 9.35 -19.49 0.69
CA VAL A 39 8.55 -18.29 0.99
C VAL A 39 9.38 -17.09 0.50
N PRO A 40 8.86 -16.28 -0.44
CA PRO A 40 9.55 -15.06 -0.83
C PRO A 40 9.71 -14.18 0.42
N LEU A 41 10.95 -14.08 0.92
CA LEU A 41 11.31 -13.34 2.14
C LEU A 41 11.14 -11.82 1.99
N LEU A 42 10.85 -11.36 0.76
CA LEU A 42 10.55 -9.98 0.47
C LEU A 42 9.09 -9.91 0.00
N PRO A 43 8.22 -9.16 0.71
CA PRO A 43 6.97 -8.74 0.12
C PRO A 43 7.31 -7.79 -1.03
N VAL A 44 7.43 -8.33 -2.24
CA VAL A 44 7.26 -7.52 -3.44
C VAL A 44 5.76 -7.33 -3.55
N ALA A 45 5.22 -6.37 -2.78
CA ALA A 45 3.92 -5.82 -3.05
C ALA A 45 4.03 -5.15 -4.41
N ARG A 46 3.67 -5.87 -5.47
CA ARG A 46 3.24 -5.17 -6.68
C ARG A 46 1.96 -4.48 -6.26
N ALA A 47 1.96 -3.15 -6.30
CA ALA A 47 0.74 -2.38 -6.15
C ALA A 47 -0.32 -3.03 -7.05
N ASP A 48 -1.46 -3.40 -6.47
CA ASP A 48 -2.59 -3.85 -7.26
C ASP A 48 -3.02 -2.66 -8.11
N GLU A 49 -2.56 -2.60 -9.36
CA GLU A 49 -3.13 -1.75 -10.40
C GLU A 49 -4.56 -2.27 -10.66
N HIS A 50 -5.49 -1.95 -9.75
CA HIS A 50 -6.90 -1.91 -10.12
C HIS A 50 -6.98 -1.03 -11.35
N SER A 51 -7.64 -1.53 -12.40
CA SER A 51 -7.74 -0.90 -13.72
C SER A 51 -7.96 0.61 -13.59
N ASN A 52 -6.88 1.39 -13.63
CA ASN A 52 -6.93 2.82 -13.44
C ASN A 52 -7.65 3.40 -14.65
N PRO A 53 -8.84 4.00 -14.46
CA PRO A 53 -9.51 4.68 -15.56
C PRO A 53 -8.58 5.76 -16.12
N HIS A 54 -8.68 6.02 -17.42
CA HIS A 54 -7.85 7.04 -18.05
C HIS A 54 -8.03 8.38 -17.33
N PRO A 55 -6.94 9.07 -16.94
CA PRO A 55 -7.04 10.33 -16.23
C PRO A 55 -7.84 11.33 -17.06
N VAL A 56 -8.70 12.10 -16.38
CA VAL A 56 -9.52 13.16 -17.00
C VAL A 56 -9.19 14.52 -16.38
N GLU A 57 -9.10 15.56 -17.21
CA GLU A 57 -9.04 16.97 -16.77
C GLU A 57 -10.46 17.54 -16.64
N SER A 58 -11.28 17.39 -17.67
CA SER A 58 -12.66 17.85 -17.65
C SER A 58 -13.58 16.83 -16.96
N GLY A 59 -14.45 17.30 -16.06
CA GLY A 59 -15.46 16.46 -15.42
C GLY A 59 -15.63 16.77 -13.94
N ASP A 60 -16.04 15.76 -13.18
CA ASP A 60 -16.14 15.87 -11.73
C ASP A 60 -14.74 15.79 -11.10
N VAL A 61 -14.30 16.92 -10.55
CA VAL A 61 -13.03 17.05 -9.81
C VAL A 61 -13.01 16.22 -8.51
N ASN A 62 -14.14 15.65 -8.08
CA ASN A 62 -14.22 14.75 -6.93
C ASN A 62 -14.26 13.26 -7.34
N SER A 63 -14.03 12.95 -8.62
CA SER A 63 -13.77 11.58 -9.07
C SER A 63 -12.32 11.19 -8.79
N CYS A 64 -12.07 9.94 -8.37
CA CYS A 64 -10.71 9.39 -8.23
C CYS A 64 -9.93 9.37 -9.58
N ASP A 65 -10.66 9.41 -10.69
CA ASP A 65 -10.10 9.41 -12.06
C ASP A 65 -9.53 10.77 -12.45
N TYR A 66 -9.84 11.81 -11.69
CA TYR A 66 -9.28 13.13 -11.95
C TYR A 66 -7.75 13.08 -11.86
N TRP A 67 -7.08 13.64 -12.87
CA TRP A 67 -5.66 13.37 -13.14
C TRP A 67 -4.72 13.71 -11.97
N ARG A 68 -5.05 14.72 -11.16
CA ARG A 68 -4.22 15.12 -10.01
C ARG A 68 -4.22 14.11 -8.87
N TYR A 69 -5.07 13.10 -8.91
CA TYR A 69 -5.17 12.07 -7.88
C TYR A 69 -4.38 10.82 -8.22
N CYS A 70 -3.44 10.88 -9.17
CA CYS A 70 -2.68 9.71 -9.62
C CYS A 70 -1.92 8.96 -8.52
N ALA A 71 -1.65 9.55 -7.37
CA ALA A 71 -1.00 8.88 -6.26
C ALA A 71 -1.66 9.21 -4.92
N ILE A 72 -2.96 9.53 -4.92
CA ILE A 72 -3.69 9.84 -3.69
C ILE A 72 -4.05 8.57 -2.92
N ASP A 73 -3.95 8.63 -1.59
CA ASP A 73 -4.45 7.62 -0.68
C ASP A 73 -5.33 8.30 0.38
N GLY A 74 -6.61 7.91 0.42
CA GLY A 74 -7.57 8.31 1.43
C GLY A 74 -8.75 9.11 0.86
N PHE A 75 -9.25 10.09 1.60
CA PHE A 75 -10.48 10.82 1.25
C PHE A 75 -10.17 12.13 0.52
N LEU A 76 -10.90 12.45 -0.54
CA LEU A 76 -10.75 13.73 -1.23
C LEU A 76 -11.31 14.88 -0.40
N CYS A 77 -10.49 15.89 -0.08
CA CYS A 77 -10.95 17.04 0.72
C CYS A 77 -12.09 17.85 0.07
N GLY A 78 -12.23 17.81 -1.27
CA GLY A 78 -13.35 18.41 -1.99
C GLY A 78 -14.72 17.84 -1.60
N CYS A 79 -14.77 16.58 -1.15
CA CYS A 79 -15.99 15.94 -0.65
C CYS A 79 -16.26 16.20 0.84
N CYS A 80 -15.38 16.93 1.51
CA CYS A 80 -15.35 17.08 2.96
C CYS A 80 -15.58 18.53 3.41
N GLY A 81 -16.01 19.41 2.50
CA GLY A 81 -16.17 20.84 2.76
C GLY A 81 -14.88 21.66 2.60
N GLY A 82 -13.80 21.04 2.09
CA GLY A 82 -12.62 21.72 1.59
C GLY A 82 -12.70 21.88 0.07
N SER A 83 -11.54 21.90 -0.57
CA SER A 83 -11.41 21.79 -2.01
C SER A 83 -10.18 20.95 -2.34
N MET A 84 -9.86 20.81 -3.62
CA MET A 84 -8.64 20.16 -4.07
C MET A 84 -7.36 20.81 -3.53
N ASN A 85 -7.38 22.10 -3.17
CA ASN A 85 -6.21 22.82 -2.66
C ASN A 85 -6.45 23.54 -1.34
N SER A 86 -7.54 23.24 -0.62
CA SER A 86 -7.82 23.82 0.68
C SER A 86 -8.45 22.81 1.63
N CYS A 87 -8.04 22.90 2.90
CA CYS A 87 -8.55 22.01 3.93
C CYS A 87 -9.98 22.36 4.36
N PRO A 88 -10.79 21.37 4.76
CA PRO A 88 -12.08 21.60 5.38
C PRO A 88 -11.99 22.49 6.64
N PRO A 89 -13.03 23.29 6.95
CA PRO A 89 -13.06 24.11 8.15
C PRO A 89 -12.78 23.34 9.44
N GLY A 90 -11.86 23.86 10.24
CA GLY A 90 -11.46 23.27 11.52
C GLY A 90 -10.54 22.05 11.43
N THR A 91 -10.00 21.77 10.24
CA THR A 91 -8.84 20.89 10.07
C THR A 91 -7.58 21.73 9.85
N GLU A 92 -6.41 21.13 10.03
CA GLU A 92 -5.10 21.76 9.85
C GLU A 92 -4.35 21.08 8.70
N MET A 93 -3.87 21.85 7.72
CA MET A 93 -3.06 21.30 6.64
C MET A 93 -1.70 20.84 7.16
N SER A 94 -1.25 19.66 6.75
CA SER A 94 0.06 19.14 7.12
C SER A 94 1.20 20.00 6.56
N PRO A 95 2.28 20.23 7.34
CA PRO A 95 3.46 20.94 6.86
C PRO A 95 4.38 20.05 6.00
N ILE A 96 4.14 18.75 6.00
CA ILE A 96 4.87 17.75 5.22
C ILE A 96 3.89 16.92 4.36
N THR A 97 4.40 16.27 3.32
CA THR A 97 3.59 15.65 2.28
C THR A 97 4.41 14.60 1.52
N TRP A 98 3.72 13.65 0.87
CA TRP A 98 4.28 12.90 -0.25
C TRP A 98 3.98 13.63 -1.56
N ILE A 99 4.69 13.22 -2.60
CA ILE A 99 4.65 13.83 -3.92
C ILE A 99 4.27 12.81 -4.98
N GLY A 100 3.29 13.17 -5.82
CA GLY A 100 2.99 12.47 -7.08
C GLY A 100 3.53 13.22 -8.28
N THR A 101 3.82 12.48 -9.35
CA THR A 101 4.07 13.07 -10.68
C THR A 101 2.96 12.59 -11.61
N CYS A 102 1.97 13.46 -11.84
CA CYS A 102 0.76 13.11 -12.58
C CYS A 102 0.77 13.78 -13.95
N GLU A 103 0.45 13.01 -15.00
CA GLU A 103 0.29 13.54 -16.35
C GLU A 103 -1.09 14.16 -16.53
N ASN A 104 -1.14 15.39 -17.03
CA ASN A 104 -2.38 16.03 -17.42
C ASN A 104 -2.74 15.56 -18.86
N PRO A 105 -3.90 14.93 -19.06
CA PRO A 105 -4.32 14.42 -20.36
C PRO A 105 -4.62 15.51 -21.41
N GLU A 106 -4.88 16.76 -21.01
CA GLU A 106 -5.20 17.84 -21.94
C GLU A 106 -3.97 18.45 -22.61
N ASP A 107 -2.87 18.62 -21.87
CA ASP A 107 -1.64 19.22 -22.40
C ASP A 107 -0.47 18.24 -22.52
N GLY A 108 -0.63 17.00 -22.04
CA GLY A 108 0.37 15.94 -22.07
C GLY A 108 1.57 16.19 -21.15
N LYS A 109 1.50 17.18 -20.24
CA LYS A 109 2.61 17.51 -19.34
C LYS A 109 2.46 16.80 -18.01
N SER A 110 3.60 16.42 -17.45
CA SER A 110 3.67 15.91 -16.08
C SER A 110 3.77 17.06 -15.08
N TYR A 111 2.98 17.02 -14.02
CA TYR A 111 3.00 17.97 -12.92
C TYR A 111 3.36 17.29 -11.60
N ILE A 112 4.04 18.05 -10.75
CA ILE A 112 4.36 17.65 -9.39
C ILE A 112 3.16 18.03 -8.52
N ILE A 113 2.53 17.03 -7.92
CA ILE A 113 1.39 17.18 -7.02
C ILE A 113 1.84 16.93 -5.59
N SER A 114 1.51 17.88 -4.71
CA SER A 114 1.66 17.78 -3.26
C SER A 114 0.34 17.35 -2.65
N TYR A 115 0.36 16.19 -2.00
CA TYR A 115 -0.81 15.62 -1.31
C TYR A 115 -0.75 15.94 0.18
N ASN A 116 -1.00 17.20 0.54
CA ASN A 116 -1.03 17.57 1.95
C ASN A 116 -2.29 17.02 2.60
N ASP A 117 -2.13 16.35 3.73
CA ASP A 117 -3.23 15.89 4.55
C ASP A 117 -3.86 17.05 5.30
N CYS A 118 -5.16 16.95 5.51
CA CYS A 118 -5.89 17.79 6.45
C CYS A 118 -6.15 16.98 7.71
N CYS A 119 -5.82 17.58 8.85
CA CYS A 119 -5.57 16.86 10.09
C CYS A 119 -6.37 17.42 11.27
N GLY A 120 -6.47 16.65 12.35
CA GLY A 120 -7.04 17.08 13.63
C GLY A 120 -8.56 16.92 13.78
N LYS A 121 -9.21 16.27 12.80
CA LYS A 121 -10.59 15.78 12.90
C LYS A 121 -10.65 14.33 12.45
N SER A 122 -11.68 13.61 12.89
CA SER A 122 -11.94 12.23 12.45
C SER A 122 -11.99 12.13 10.94
N SER A 123 -11.61 10.97 10.40
CA SER A 123 -11.66 10.65 8.97
C SER A 123 -12.98 11.06 8.30
N CYS A 124 -12.87 11.68 7.13
CA CYS A 124 -14.01 12.27 6.44
C CYS A 124 -15.06 11.24 6.00
N GLY A 125 -14.62 10.08 5.50
CA GLY A 125 -15.54 9.00 5.10
C GLY A 125 -16.22 9.16 3.74
N ASN A 126 -15.90 10.20 2.96
CA ASN A 126 -16.46 10.46 1.63
C ASN A 126 -15.37 10.46 0.57
N CYS A 127 -15.68 9.96 -0.63
CA CYS A 127 -14.75 9.94 -1.78
C CYS A 127 -13.41 9.29 -1.42
N LEU A 128 -13.46 8.04 -0.95
CA LEU A 128 -12.27 7.24 -0.74
C LEU A 128 -11.63 6.90 -2.10
N CYS A 129 -10.39 7.31 -2.28
CA CYS A 129 -9.59 7.06 -3.46
C CYS A 129 -8.26 6.43 -3.05
N MET A 130 -7.81 5.45 -3.84
CA MET A 130 -6.51 4.80 -3.70
C MET A 130 -5.92 4.67 -5.09
N ARG A 131 -4.86 5.42 -5.35
CA ARG A 131 -4.07 5.38 -6.59
C ARG A 131 -2.60 5.48 -6.22
N SER A 132 -1.74 4.81 -6.97
CA SER A 132 -0.36 4.53 -6.57
C SER A 132 0.63 4.70 -7.73
N GLU A 133 0.30 5.56 -8.70
CA GLU A 133 1.15 5.81 -9.86
C GLU A 133 2.46 6.46 -9.43
N GLY A 134 3.56 5.73 -9.61
CA GLY A 134 4.89 6.17 -9.20
C GLY A 134 5.14 6.11 -7.69
N ASP A 135 4.20 5.55 -6.92
CA ASP A 135 4.33 5.30 -5.48
C ASP A 135 5.53 4.37 -5.19
N ARG A 136 6.13 4.56 -4.02
CA ARG A 136 7.32 3.85 -3.56
C ARG A 136 7.12 3.36 -2.14
N PRO A 137 7.81 2.27 -1.74
CA PRO A 137 7.73 1.80 -0.36
C PRO A 137 8.24 2.86 0.63
N VAL A 138 7.82 2.72 1.89
CA VAL A 138 8.09 3.66 3.00
C VAL A 138 9.55 4.07 3.24
N TYR A 139 10.54 3.33 2.73
CA TYR A 139 11.95 3.75 2.77
C TYR A 139 12.28 4.88 1.78
N ARG A 140 11.35 5.25 0.89
CA ARG A 140 11.35 6.45 0.04
C ARG A 140 10.13 7.30 0.42
N PRO A 141 10.10 7.87 1.63
CA PRO A 141 8.89 8.44 2.21
C PRO A 141 8.30 9.53 1.33
N ASN A 142 9.10 10.41 0.72
CA ASN A 142 8.61 11.50 -0.13
C ASN A 142 7.78 11.04 -1.36
N GLN A 143 7.75 9.75 -1.68
CA GLN A 143 6.98 9.16 -2.76
C GLN A 143 6.10 7.99 -2.26
N SER A 144 5.83 7.92 -0.94
CA SER A 144 5.06 6.84 -0.32
C SER A 144 3.75 7.40 0.23
N ASN A 145 2.63 6.94 -0.32
CA ASN A 145 1.28 7.33 0.10
C ASN A 145 0.76 6.51 1.31
N ASP A 146 1.39 5.39 1.65
CA ASP A 146 1.06 4.54 2.81
C ASP A 146 1.32 5.16 4.20
N LEU A 147 1.89 6.37 4.25
CA LEU A 147 2.22 7.06 5.50
C LEU A 147 1.13 8.08 5.86
N ASN A 148 0.87 8.23 7.17
CA ASN A 148 0.06 9.35 7.65
C ASN A 148 0.90 10.63 7.65
N TRP A 149 0.58 11.58 6.78
CA TRP A 149 1.33 12.81 6.59
C TRP A 149 0.90 13.95 7.52
N CYS A 150 0.01 13.70 8.47
CA CYS A 150 -0.32 14.64 9.54
C CYS A 150 0.79 14.86 10.58
N LEU A 151 1.97 14.23 10.43
CA LEU A 151 3.11 14.47 11.29
C LEU A 151 3.53 15.96 11.22
N GLY A 152 3.75 16.57 12.38
CA GLY A 152 4.08 18.00 12.47
C GLY A 152 2.88 18.96 12.56
N THR A 153 1.65 18.46 12.47
CA THR A 153 0.44 19.22 12.86
C THR A 153 0.16 19.13 14.36
N LYS A 154 -0.82 19.89 14.87
CA LYS A 154 -1.24 19.78 16.28
C LYS A 154 -1.81 18.41 16.66
N SER A 155 -2.33 17.66 15.69
CA SER A 155 -2.92 16.34 15.91
C SER A 155 -2.74 15.47 14.68
N ASN A 156 -2.18 14.27 14.87
CA ASN A 156 -1.92 13.30 13.80
C ASN A 156 -3.17 12.55 13.31
N VAL A 157 -4.39 12.98 13.67
CA VAL A 157 -5.62 12.35 13.21
C VAL A 157 -5.90 12.78 11.76
N TYR A 158 -5.90 11.81 10.85
CA TYR A 158 -6.16 11.99 9.43
C TYR A 158 -7.64 12.25 9.12
N ASN A 159 -7.94 13.32 8.37
CA ASN A 159 -9.28 13.64 7.88
C ASN A 159 -9.47 13.34 6.37
N CYS A 160 -8.66 13.97 5.51
CA CYS A 160 -8.71 13.91 4.05
C CYS A 160 -7.37 14.38 3.46
N SER A 161 -7.15 14.23 2.15
CA SER A 161 -5.97 14.72 1.44
C SER A 161 -6.33 15.71 0.31
N THR A 162 -5.46 16.70 0.14
CA THR A 162 -5.51 17.67 -0.98
C THR A 162 -4.68 17.17 -2.17
N ALA A 163 -4.74 17.86 -3.32
CA ALA A 163 -3.91 17.59 -4.50
C ALA A 163 -3.45 18.91 -5.13
N ILE A 164 -2.41 19.50 -4.54
CA ILE A 164 -1.92 20.84 -4.86
C ILE A 164 -0.84 20.74 -5.94
N VAL A 165 -1.04 21.40 -7.08
CA VAL A 165 0.03 21.54 -8.09
C VAL A 165 1.10 22.48 -7.56
N ILE A 166 2.34 22.00 -7.48
CA ILE A 166 3.49 22.82 -7.03
C ILE A 166 4.49 23.14 -8.14
N GLY A 167 4.35 22.51 -9.31
CA GLY A 167 5.16 22.80 -10.48
C GLY A 167 4.98 21.77 -11.59
N THR A 168 5.63 22.00 -12.72
CA THR A 168 5.78 21.00 -13.79
C THR A 168 6.96 20.09 -13.48
N ALA A 169 6.84 18.80 -13.74
CA ALA A 169 7.98 17.90 -13.71
C ALA A 169 8.90 18.21 -14.90
N LEU A 170 10.21 18.02 -14.71
CA LEU A 170 11.15 18.12 -15.82
C LEU A 170 10.96 16.92 -16.74
N ASP A 171 10.99 17.18 -18.06
CA ASP A 171 10.97 16.12 -19.07
C ASP A 171 12.11 15.13 -18.80
N LYS A 172 11.82 13.83 -18.93
CA LYS A 172 12.81 12.75 -18.80
C LYS A 172 13.81 12.76 -19.94
#